data_AF-A0A3M2BKJ6-F1
#
_entry.id   AF-A0A3M2BKJ6-F1
#
_cell.length_a   1.000
_cell.length_b   1.000
_cell.length_c   1.000
_cell.angle_alpha   90.00
_cell.angle_beta   90.00
_cell.angle_gamma   90.00
#
_symmetry.space_group_name_H-M   'P 1'
#
loop_
_entity.id
_entity.type
_entity.pdbx_description
1 polymer ?
#
loop_
_entity_poly.entity_id
_entity_poly.type
_entity_poly.pdbx_seq_one_letter_code
_entity_poly.pdbx_strand_id
1 'polypeptide(L)'
;MEGQMDAKVKKIWDLIEKSNGKFFSVEFEKKDGSIRKMTARTNVRKYVTGGGLKFDPKKRGLVVVWEPAAAKKTGNGYRMVSVARVKKIKVNGQEHVFA
;
A
#
# COMPACT_ATOMS: atom_id res chain seq x y z
N MET A 1 -5.04 18.18 11.25
CA MET A 1 -3.99 17.67 12.15
C MET A 1 -2.79 17.33 11.28
N GLU A 2 -2.02 18.36 10.95
CA GLU A 2 -0.82 18.29 10.10
C GLU A 2 0.38 17.93 10.98
N GLY A 3 0.53 16.64 11.26
CA GLY A 3 1.83 16.13 11.68
C GLY A 3 2.72 16.12 10.44
N GLN A 4 3.86 16.79 10.52
CA GLN A 4 4.87 16.91 9.47
C GLN A 4 5.16 15.53 8.84
N MET A 5 4.52 15.23 7.70
CA MET A 5 4.78 13.99 6.98
C MET A 5 6.16 14.10 6.35
N ASP A 6 7.04 13.17 6.71
CA ASP A 6 8.31 12.94 6.04
C ASP A 6 8.13 13.03 4.51
N ALA A 7 8.99 13.81 3.84
CA ALA A 7 8.93 14.04 2.40
C ALA A 7 8.91 12.71 1.61
N LYS A 8 9.57 11.67 2.11
CA LYS A 8 9.51 10.30 1.59
C LYS A 8 8.09 9.74 1.66
N VAL A 9 7.46 9.82 2.83
CA VAL A 9 6.09 9.31 3.07
C VAL A 9 5.10 10.01 2.14
N LYS A 10 5.16 11.35 2.04
CA LYS A 10 4.30 12.12 1.15
C LYS A 10 4.46 11.68 -0.31
N LYS A 11 5.71 11.56 -0.77
CA LYS A 11 6.01 11.11 -2.14
C LYS A 11 5.45 9.71 -2.44
N ILE A 12 5.55 8.78 -1.50
CA ILE A 12 5.01 7.42 -1.69
C ILE A 12 3.47 7.44 -1.74
N TRP A 13 2.81 8.24 -0.90
CA TRP A 13 1.36 8.45 -0.98
C TRP A 13 0.94 8.96 -2.36
N ASP A 14 1.59 10.02 -2.83
CA ASP A 14 1.30 10.61 -4.14
C ASP A 14 1.48 9.59 -5.27
N LEU A 15 2.52 8.75 -5.21
CA LEU A 15 2.76 7.70 -6.21
C LEU A 15 1.65 6.64 -6.20
N ILE A 16 1.18 6.23 -5.03
CA ILE A 16 0.08 5.26 -4.90
C ILE A 16 -1.24 5.87 -5.36
N GLU A 17 -1.53 7.12 -5.01
CA GLU A 17 -2.75 7.82 -5.45
C GLU A 17 -2.74 8.01 -6.97
N LYS A 18 -1.59 8.40 -7.55
CA LYS A 18 -1.40 8.50 -9.01
C LYS A 18 -1.51 7.18 -9.76
N SER A 19 -1.46 6.03 -9.07
CA SER A 19 -1.77 4.75 -9.70
C SER A 19 -3.24 4.68 -10.15
N ASN A 20 -4.13 5.47 -9.54
CA ASN A 20 -5.57 5.51 -9.82
C ASN A 20 -6.21 4.11 -9.92
N GLY A 21 -5.84 3.22 -8.98
CA GLY A 21 -6.36 1.85 -8.94
C GLY A 21 -5.75 0.89 -9.97
N LYS A 22 -4.75 1.31 -10.75
CA LYS A 22 -3.90 0.42 -11.55
C LYS A 22 -2.97 -0.39 -10.64
N PHE A 23 -2.41 -1.46 -11.18
CA PHE A 23 -1.43 -2.26 -10.47
C PHE A 23 -0.10 -1.51 -10.33
N PHE A 24 0.51 -1.66 -9.16
CA PHE A 24 1.87 -1.21 -8.85
C PHE A 24 2.59 -2.30 -8.06
N SER A 25 3.92 -2.31 -8.12
CA SER A 25 4.74 -3.19 -7.29
C SER A 25 5.32 -2.40 -6.13
N VAL A 26 5.36 -3.00 -4.95
CA VAL A 26 5.90 -2.39 -3.74
C VAL A 26 6.76 -3.39 -2.99
N GLU A 27 7.84 -2.87 -2.42
CA GLU A 27 8.72 -3.57 -1.50
C GLU A 27 8.81 -2.77 -0.20
N PHE A 28 8.50 -3.41 0.92
CA PHE A 28 8.50 -2.77 2.23
C PHE A 28 8.89 -3.74 3.33
N GLU A 29 9.37 -3.18 4.43
CA GLU A 29 9.68 -3.94 5.64
C GLU A 29 8.42 -4.13 6.49
N LYS A 30 8.12 -5.38 6.84
CA LYS A 30 7.03 -5.72 7.75
C LYS A 30 7.42 -5.43 9.20
N LYS A 31 6.46 -5.52 10.12
CA LYS A 31 6.69 -5.30 11.57
C LYS A 31 7.83 -6.15 12.16
N ASP A 32 7.94 -7.40 11.71
CA ASP A 32 8.95 -8.37 12.15
C ASP A 32 10.34 -8.20 11.49
N GLY A 33 10.55 -7.16 10.67
CA GLY A 33 11.81 -6.88 9.99
C GLY A 33 11.99 -7.60 8.65
N SER A 34 11.10 -8.53 8.29
CA SER A 34 11.20 -9.22 7.01
C SER A 34 10.78 -8.31 5.85
N ILE A 35 11.43 -8.45 4.69
CA ILE A 35 11.04 -7.73 3.46
C ILE A 35 9.88 -8.45 2.79
N ARG A 36 8.88 -7.68 2.34
CA ARG A 36 7.79 -8.15 1.51
C ARG A 36 7.80 -7.41 0.19
N LYS A 37 7.83 -8.17 -0.90
CA LYS A 37 7.65 -7.70 -2.27
C LYS A 37 6.32 -8.21 -2.81
N MET A 38 5.48 -7.32 -3.33
CA MET A 38 4.15 -7.68 -3.85
C MET A 38 3.69 -6.73 -4.96
N THR A 39 2.78 -7.21 -5.80
CA THR A 39 2.04 -6.40 -6.77
C THR A 39 0.62 -6.20 -6.26
N ALA A 40 0.18 -4.96 -6.16
CA ALA A 40 -1.08 -4.60 -5.54
C ALA A 40 -1.78 -3.48 -6.31
N ARG A 41 -3.05 -3.25 -5.97
CA ARG A 41 -3.83 -2.11 -6.48
C ARG A 41 -4.74 -1.55 -5.40
N THR A 42 -5.14 -0.29 -5.55
CA THR A 42 -6.15 0.37 -4.71
C THR A 42 -7.53 0.35 -5.36
N ASN A 43 -8.54 0.89 -4.68
CA ASN A 43 -9.91 1.06 -5.19
C ASN A 43 -10.66 -0.22 -5.59
N VAL A 44 -10.28 -1.38 -5.07
CA VAL A 44 -11.04 -2.63 -5.29
C VAL A 44 -12.30 -2.60 -4.42
N ARG A 45 -13.47 -2.50 -5.05
CA ARG A 45 -14.78 -2.45 -4.36
C ARG A 45 -15.55 -3.78 -4.40
N LYS A 46 -15.25 -4.67 -5.34
CA LYS A 46 -15.98 -5.95 -5.57
C LYS A 46 -16.13 -6.82 -4.32
N TYR A 47 -15.18 -6.75 -3.38
CA TYR A 47 -15.14 -7.59 -2.18
C TYR A 47 -15.44 -6.81 -0.89
N VAL A 48 -15.99 -5.60 -0.99
CA VAL A 48 -16.34 -4.76 0.16
C VAL A 48 -17.82 -4.99 0.49
N THR A 49 -18.11 -5.44 1.71
CA THR A 49 -19.47 -5.76 2.18
C THR A 49 -20.16 -4.61 2.93
N GLY A 50 -19.56 -3.41 2.95
CA GLY A 50 -20.05 -2.25 3.69
C GLY A 50 -19.54 -2.16 5.14
N GLY A 51 -19.03 -3.26 5.70
CA GLY A 51 -18.29 -3.25 6.97
C GLY A 51 -16.90 -2.62 6.80
N GLY A 52 -16.76 -1.34 7.17
CA GLY A 52 -15.49 -0.62 7.11
C GLY A 52 -14.49 -1.04 8.19
N LEU A 53 -13.27 -0.51 8.13
CA LEU A 53 -12.29 -0.68 9.20
C LEU A 53 -12.73 0.12 10.44
N LYS A 54 -12.56 -0.48 11.63
CA LYS A 54 -12.84 0.18 12.93
C LYS A 54 -11.88 1.34 13.25
N PHE A 55 -10.86 1.54 12.44
CA PHE A 55 -9.85 2.57 12.62
C PHE A 55 -9.49 3.18 11.26
N ASP A 56 -8.95 4.40 11.30
CA ASP A 56 -8.45 5.10 10.12
C ASP A 56 -7.02 4.65 9.78
N PRO A 57 -6.80 3.94 8.65
CA PRO A 57 -5.47 3.49 8.25
C PRO A 57 -4.52 4.65 7.92
N LYS A 58 -5.04 5.74 7.34
CA LYS A 58 -4.24 6.89 6.91
C LYS A 58 -3.61 7.58 8.11
N LYS A 59 -4.35 7.73 9.21
CA LYS A 59 -3.83 8.23 10.50
C LYS A 59 -2.71 7.35 11.10
N ARG A 60 -2.62 6.08 10.69
CA ARG A 60 -1.56 5.14 11.11
C ARG A 60 -0.45 4.99 10.07
N GLY A 61 -0.44 5.79 9.01
CA GLY A 61 0.53 5.65 7.92
C GLY A 61 0.38 4.35 7.12
N LEU A 62 -0.82 3.77 7.11
CA LEU A 62 -1.15 2.52 6.43
C LEU A 62 -1.99 2.78 5.17
N VAL A 63 -1.63 2.11 4.09
CA VAL A 63 -2.45 2.04 2.87
C VAL A 63 -3.10 0.67 2.81
N VAL A 64 -4.42 0.67 2.58
CA VAL A 64 -5.16 -0.56 2.27
C VAL A 64 -5.03 -0.84 0.78
N VAL A 65 -4.49 -2.00 0.43
CA VAL A 65 -4.30 -2.45 -0.94
C VAL A 65 -4.91 -3.83 -1.13
N TRP A 66 -5.18 -4.19 -2.38
CA TRP A 66 -5.60 -5.53 -2.75
C TRP A 66 -4.52 -6.20 -3.60
N GLU A 67 -4.09 -7.37 -3.17
CA GLU A 67 -3.09 -8.20 -3.80
C GLU A 67 -3.74 -9.44 -4.42
N PRO A 68 -3.67 -9.63 -5.75
CA PRO A 68 -4.30 -10.76 -6.43
C PRO A 68 -3.69 -12.11 -6.03
N ALA A 69 -2.38 -12.17 -5.77
CA ALA A 69 -1.70 -13.39 -5.35
C ALA A 69 -2.20 -13.88 -3.98
N ALA A 70 -2.38 -12.96 -3.04
CA ALA A 70 -2.99 -13.23 -1.74
C ALA A 70 -4.45 -13.69 -1.86
N ALA A 71 -5.23 -13.02 -2.72
CA ALA A 71 -6.62 -13.39 -2.99
C ALA A 71 -6.73 -14.82 -3.53
N LYS A 72 -5.86 -15.18 -4.50
CA LYS A 72 -5.83 -16.53 -5.08
C LYS A 72 -5.47 -17.60 -4.04
N LYS A 73 -4.55 -17.31 -3.12
CA LYS A 73 -4.08 -18.28 -2.12
C LYS A 73 -5.03 -18.47 -0.94
N THR A 74 -5.71 -17.40 -0.50
CA THR A 74 -6.42 -17.38 0.79
C THR A 74 -7.89 -16.97 0.70
N GLY A 75 -8.38 -16.62 -0.50
CA GLY A 75 -9.69 -15.99 -0.69
C GLY A 75 -9.73 -14.51 -0.27
N ASN A 76 -8.77 -14.04 0.53
CA ASN A 76 -8.67 -12.64 0.99
C ASN A 76 -7.40 -11.95 0.46
N GLY A 77 -7.59 -11.02 -0.47
CA GLY A 77 -6.52 -10.24 -1.07
C GLY A 77 -6.15 -8.95 -0.36
N TYR A 78 -6.91 -8.50 0.64
CA TYR A 78 -6.62 -7.22 1.29
C TYR A 78 -5.36 -7.30 2.16
N ARG A 79 -4.50 -6.30 2.02
CA ARG A 79 -3.25 -6.15 2.75
C ARG A 79 -3.08 -4.70 3.18
N MET A 80 -2.28 -4.51 4.23
CA MET A 80 -1.86 -3.20 4.69
C MET A 80 -0.38 -3.00 4.38
N VAL A 81 -0.06 -1.85 3.80
CA VAL A 81 1.30 -1.43 3.51
C VAL A 81 1.64 -0.25 4.41
N SER A 82 2.74 -0.37 5.15
CA SER A 82 3.27 0.72 5.97
C SER A 82 4.09 1.66 5.09
N VAL A 83 3.58 2.85 4.82
CA VAL A 83 4.19 3.81 3.88
C VAL A 83 5.58 4.23 4.36
N ALA A 84 5.76 4.42 5.67
CA ALA A 84 7.05 4.77 6.26
C ALA A 84 8.14 3.72 6.04
N ARG A 85 7.78 2.46 5.78
CA ARG A 85 8.71 1.32 5.66
C ARG A 85 8.89 0.84 4.23
N VAL A 86 8.38 1.59 3.24
CA VAL A 86 8.58 1.29 1.83
C VAL A 86 10.03 1.57 1.46
N LYS A 87 10.67 0.57 0.84
CA LYS A 87 12.03 0.65 0.31
C LYS A 87 12.01 0.88 -1.20
N LYS A 88 10.99 0.37 -1.89
CA LYS A 88 10.88 0.48 -3.35
C LYS A 88 9.43 0.44 -3.80
N ILE A 89 9.10 1.25 -4.80
CA ILE A 89 7.80 1.22 -5.47
C ILE A 89 7.99 1.37 -6.98
N LYS A 90 7.20 0.62 -7.76
CA LYS A 90 7.13 0.74 -9.21
C LYS A 90 5.70 1.02 -9.63
N VAL A 91 5.45 2.18 -10.21
CA VAL A 91 4.12 2.63 -10.67
C VAL A 91 4.25 3.26 -12.06
N ASN A 92 3.30 2.99 -12.95
CA ASN A 92 3.30 3.52 -14.32
C ASN A 92 4.63 3.28 -15.09
N GLY A 93 5.29 2.15 -14.84
CA GLY A 93 6.58 1.80 -15.46
C GLY A 93 7.81 2.45 -14.82
N GLN A 94 7.62 3.47 -13.96
CA GLN A 94 8.70 4.15 -13.26
C GLN A 94 8.99 3.50 -11.91
N GLU A 95 10.27 3.33 -11.62
CA GLU A 95 10.76 2.74 -10.38
C GLU A 95 11.35 3.82 -9.48
N HIS A 96 10.97 3.79 -8.20
CA HIS A 96 11.49 4.68 -7.18
C HIS A 96 12.00 3.85 -6.01
N VAL A 97 13.27 4.07 -5.66
CA VAL A 97 13.94 3.43 -4.53
C VAL A 97 14.14 4.49 -3.44
N PHE A 98 13.90 4.10 -2.20
CA PHE A 98 14.05 4.94 -1.03
C PHE A 98 14.97 4.23 -0.04
N ALA A 99 16.12 4.85 0.24
CA ALA A 99 17.01 4.44 1.31
C ALA A 99 16.33 4.60 2.68
#